data_AF-A0A2T6FEJ2-F1
#
_entry.id   AF-A0A2T6FEJ2-F1
#
_cell.length_a   1.000
_cell.length_b   1.000
_cell.length_c   1.000
_cell.angle_alpha   90.00
_cell.angle_beta   90.00
_cell.angle_gamma   90.00
#
_symmetry.space_group_name_H-M   'P 1'
#
loop_
_entity.id
_entity.type
_entity.pdbx_description
1 polymer ?
#
loop_
_entity_poly.entity_id
_entity_poly.type
_entity_poly.pdbx_seq_one_letter_code
_entity_poly.pdbx_strand_id
1 'polypeptide(L)'
;MLVLLNFLFFNQLASAQQTVDNASLKTWWHNNFEINSTTPVAQEKVRRSSFYDVKVSTEAAPATNYDAFVYMSIPRSGKGKPGYEREEDGAEFVAGKLTMSWSSFLYSEAAWVTVTLREGTVSSVDDVVIRPTKLNFVKVLVDNKTIRIKVPFSTSGYRFSVEFASQLYTAYNDMGSNPPGVLTDVGGGNHRAIHTEPRNSLLIFAEPKLTGEKLTRTTPNETSGSIYYPEPGEVRNLNNVNQSIIYFRPGTYYMGWNYHALLNENVRWVYFAPGAYVKGAIRFPATKQTQYKITGYGVLSGEQYIYEADTKKWLQPPQPKQFRLSHQLREDAAI
;
A
#
# COMPACT_ATOMS: atom_id res chain seq x y z
N MET A 1 -59.83 -3.36 4.52
CA MET A 1 -58.82 -4.43 4.56
C MET A 1 -57.47 -3.78 4.30
N LEU A 2 -56.75 -3.39 5.35
CA LEU A 2 -55.48 -2.67 5.27
C LEU A 2 -54.44 -3.54 6.00
N VAL A 3 -53.48 -4.08 5.26
CA VAL A 3 -52.41 -4.92 5.82
C VAL A 3 -51.22 -4.01 6.13
N LEU A 4 -50.90 -3.85 7.41
CA LEU A 4 -49.66 -3.22 7.86
C LEU A 4 -48.51 -4.24 7.78
N LEU A 5 -47.56 -3.99 6.89
CA LEU A 5 -46.28 -4.70 6.84
C LEU A 5 -45.33 -4.08 7.89
N ASN A 6 -45.00 -4.84 8.93
CA ASN A 6 -43.91 -4.49 9.85
C ASN A 6 -42.56 -4.82 9.21
N PHE A 7 -41.81 -3.81 8.79
CA PHE A 7 -40.39 -3.94 8.47
C PHE A 7 -39.58 -3.95 9.78
N LEU A 8 -39.12 -5.13 10.18
CA LEU A 8 -38.09 -5.28 11.21
C LEU A 8 -36.72 -4.94 10.61
N PHE A 9 -36.20 -3.75 10.93
CA PHE A 9 -34.80 -3.42 10.71
C PHE A 9 -33.94 -4.20 11.70
N PHE A 10 -33.24 -5.23 11.23
CA PHE A 10 -32.10 -5.80 11.95
C PHE A 10 -30.94 -4.80 11.88
N ASN A 11 -30.82 -3.93 12.88
CA ASN A 11 -29.56 -3.24 13.14
C ASN A 11 -28.57 -4.26 13.69
N GLN A 12 -27.72 -4.82 12.82
CA GLN A 12 -26.48 -5.46 13.26
C GLN A 12 -25.63 -4.38 13.92
N LEU A 13 -25.47 -4.46 15.24
CA LEU A 13 -24.48 -3.68 15.98
C LEU A 13 -23.11 -4.01 15.39
N ALA A 14 -22.52 -3.07 14.65
CA ALA A 14 -21.14 -3.19 14.22
C ALA A 14 -20.26 -3.21 15.47
N SER A 15 -19.56 -4.33 15.73
CA SER A 15 -18.54 -4.37 16.77
C SER A 15 -17.49 -3.29 16.46
N ALA A 16 -17.22 -2.43 17.42
CA ALA A 16 -16.15 -1.44 17.30
C ALA A 16 -14.81 -2.16 17.03
N GLN A 17 -14.00 -1.61 16.12
CA GLN A 17 -12.67 -2.14 15.86
C GLN A 17 -11.80 -1.98 17.11
N GLN A 18 -11.12 -3.05 17.49
CA GLN A 18 -10.30 -3.11 18.69
C GLN A 18 -8.82 -3.06 18.30
N THR A 19 -8.20 -1.89 18.39
CA THR A 19 -6.76 -1.73 18.16
C THR A 19 -5.97 -1.72 19.48
N VAL A 20 -4.64 -1.71 19.38
CA VAL A 20 -3.75 -1.65 20.55
C VAL A 20 -2.61 -0.67 20.33
N ASP A 21 -2.20 0.01 21.40
CA ASP A 21 -0.92 0.70 21.49
C ASP A 21 -0.35 0.50 22.90
N ASN A 22 0.47 -0.54 23.07
CA ASN A 22 1.14 -0.84 24.33
C ASN A 22 2.64 -1.07 24.08
N ALA A 23 3.39 -1.44 25.12
CA ALA A 23 4.83 -1.66 25.01
C ALA A 23 5.22 -2.75 23.98
N SER A 24 4.38 -3.78 23.80
CA SER A 24 4.69 -4.95 22.99
C SER A 24 4.12 -4.92 21.58
N LEU A 25 2.98 -4.27 21.37
CA LEU A 25 2.22 -4.31 20.13
C LEU A 25 1.56 -2.95 19.84
N LYS A 26 1.61 -2.52 18.58
CA LYS A 26 0.84 -1.40 18.06
C LYS A 26 0.17 -1.77 16.75
N THR A 27 -1.16 -1.66 16.71
CA THR A 27 -1.98 -1.71 15.50
C THR A 27 -2.74 -0.40 15.37
N TRP A 28 -3.34 -0.15 14.21
CA TRP A 28 -4.13 1.05 13.97
C TRP A 28 -5.23 0.79 12.95
N TRP A 29 -6.17 1.74 12.88
CA TRP A 29 -7.35 1.69 12.03
C TRP A 29 -7.61 3.05 11.37
N HIS A 30 -8.39 3.05 10.28
CA HIS A 30 -8.90 4.25 9.60
C HIS A 30 -10.41 4.17 9.55
N ASN A 31 -11.13 5.04 10.27
CA ASN A 31 -12.61 5.02 10.31
C ASN A 31 -13.26 5.51 9.00
N ASN A 32 -12.52 6.29 8.23
CA ASN A 32 -12.88 6.82 6.92
C ASN A 32 -12.53 5.86 5.78
N PHE A 33 -12.50 4.55 6.02
CA PHE A 33 -12.18 3.59 4.97
C PHE A 33 -13.29 3.48 3.92
N GLU A 34 -12.91 3.01 2.74
CA GLU A 34 -13.84 2.63 1.67
C GLU A 34 -13.41 1.25 1.13
N ILE A 35 -14.36 0.33 1.02
CA ILE A 35 -14.15 -0.95 0.33
C ILE A 35 -14.52 -0.73 -1.13
N ASN A 36 -13.50 -0.62 -1.98
CA ASN A 36 -13.65 -0.33 -3.40
C ASN A 36 -12.52 -1.01 -4.17
N SER A 37 -12.86 -1.79 -5.18
CA SER A 37 -11.91 -2.55 -6.00
C SER A 37 -11.86 -2.08 -7.47
N THR A 38 -12.63 -1.05 -7.85
CA THR A 38 -12.85 -0.71 -9.26
C THR A 38 -12.61 0.76 -9.59
N THR A 39 -12.92 1.69 -8.68
CA THR A 39 -12.84 3.14 -8.93
C THR A 39 -11.91 3.82 -7.94
N PRO A 40 -11.51 5.09 -8.17
CA PRO A 40 -10.81 5.88 -7.17
C PRO A 40 -11.67 6.05 -5.92
N VAL A 41 -11.06 5.94 -4.75
CA VAL A 41 -11.72 6.32 -3.49
C VAL A 41 -11.77 7.85 -3.36
N ALA A 42 -12.70 8.38 -2.58
CA ALA A 42 -12.76 9.82 -2.33
C ALA A 42 -11.47 10.34 -1.65
N GLN A 43 -11.21 11.65 -1.76
CA GLN A 43 -9.93 12.25 -1.35
C GLN A 43 -9.62 11.99 0.13
N GLU A 44 -10.65 12.10 0.96
CA GLU A 44 -10.63 11.89 2.39
C GLU A 44 -10.75 10.42 2.82
N LYS A 45 -10.83 9.46 1.89
CA LYS A 45 -11.02 8.04 2.20
C LYS A 45 -9.75 7.22 2.03
N VAL A 46 -9.65 6.09 2.72
CA VAL A 46 -8.55 5.12 2.57
C VAL A 46 -9.10 3.81 2.02
N ARG A 47 -8.52 3.29 0.93
CA ARG A 47 -8.97 2.02 0.36
C ARG A 47 -8.61 0.86 1.29
N ARG A 48 -9.63 0.16 1.78
CA ARG A 48 -9.49 -1.09 2.55
C ARG A 48 -9.56 -2.29 1.61
N SER A 49 -8.82 -3.34 1.94
CA SER A 49 -8.91 -4.62 1.24
C SER A 49 -10.35 -5.15 1.18
N SER A 50 -10.73 -5.61 -0.01
CA SER A 50 -11.99 -6.33 -0.22
C SER A 50 -11.86 -7.83 0.10
N PHE A 51 -10.62 -8.32 0.23
CA PHE A 51 -10.30 -9.76 0.20
C PHE A 51 -9.80 -10.30 1.53
N TYR A 52 -9.24 -9.45 2.40
CA TYR A 52 -8.56 -9.90 3.61
C TYR A 52 -8.92 -9.07 4.83
N ASP A 53 -9.01 -9.75 5.97
CA ASP A 53 -8.99 -9.15 7.29
C ASP A 53 -7.77 -9.67 8.07
N VAL A 54 -7.13 -8.79 8.84
CA VAL A 54 -5.94 -9.12 9.64
C VAL A 54 -6.16 -8.70 11.09
N LYS A 55 -5.88 -9.64 11.99
CA LYS A 55 -5.76 -9.37 13.43
C LYS A 55 -4.41 -9.83 13.96
N VAL A 56 -3.95 -9.20 15.03
CA VAL A 56 -2.67 -9.50 15.66
C VAL A 56 -2.86 -9.69 17.16
N SER A 57 -2.25 -10.73 17.71
CA SER A 57 -2.14 -10.98 19.15
C SER A 57 -0.67 -11.23 19.50
N THR A 58 -0.26 -10.92 20.72
CA THR A 58 1.07 -11.35 21.19
C THR A 58 1.07 -12.85 21.45
N GLU A 59 2.23 -13.49 21.38
CA GLU A 59 2.34 -14.92 21.68
C GLU A 59 1.91 -15.23 23.12
N ALA A 60 2.21 -14.34 24.07
CA ALA A 60 1.84 -14.51 25.47
C ALA A 60 0.33 -14.39 25.74
N ALA A 61 -0.44 -13.75 24.85
CA ALA A 61 -1.88 -13.55 24.99
C ALA A 61 -2.62 -13.88 23.67
N PRO A 62 -2.55 -15.13 23.17
CA PRO A 62 -2.98 -15.49 21.82
C PRO A 62 -4.51 -15.45 21.62
N ALA A 63 -5.30 -15.31 22.68
CA ALA A 63 -6.74 -15.11 22.61
C ALA A 63 -7.13 -13.63 22.40
N THR A 64 -6.21 -12.69 22.67
CA THR A 64 -6.48 -11.24 22.63
C THR A 64 -6.11 -10.68 21.27
N ASN A 65 -7.05 -10.75 20.33
CA ASN A 65 -6.83 -10.32 18.95
C ASN A 65 -7.19 -8.83 18.75
N TYR A 66 -6.26 -8.07 18.19
CA TYR A 66 -6.44 -6.67 17.83
C TYR A 66 -6.51 -6.49 16.32
N ASP A 67 -7.44 -5.69 15.83
CA ASP A 67 -7.58 -5.37 14.42
C ASP A 67 -6.36 -4.58 13.92
N ALA A 68 -5.88 -4.94 12.73
CA ALA A 68 -4.85 -4.20 12.00
C ALA A 68 -5.39 -3.82 10.61
N PHE A 69 -5.29 -2.54 10.24
CA PHE A 69 -5.83 -2.07 8.99
C PHE A 69 -5.17 -2.73 7.78
N VAL A 70 -5.99 -3.29 6.89
CA VAL A 70 -5.53 -3.86 5.62
C VAL A 70 -5.80 -2.87 4.49
N TYR A 71 -4.76 -2.16 4.08
CA TYR A 71 -4.79 -1.29 2.91
C TYR A 71 -4.92 -2.11 1.62
N MET A 72 -5.35 -1.47 0.53
CA MET A 72 -5.35 -2.06 -0.80
C MET A 72 -4.96 -1.06 -1.88
N SER A 73 -4.15 -1.50 -2.83
CA SER A 73 -3.84 -0.80 -4.08
C SER A 73 -4.42 -1.58 -5.25
N ILE A 74 -4.92 -0.85 -6.24
CA ILE A 74 -5.39 -1.40 -7.52
C ILE A 74 -4.68 -0.67 -8.66
N PRO A 75 -4.44 -1.32 -9.80
CA PRO A 75 -3.80 -0.68 -10.95
C PRO A 75 -4.52 0.61 -11.38
N ARG A 76 -3.72 1.64 -11.66
CA ARG A 76 -4.19 3.00 -11.98
C ARG A 76 -5.11 3.62 -10.92
N SER A 77 -5.19 3.05 -9.72
CA SER A 77 -6.18 3.39 -8.69
C SER A 77 -7.64 3.38 -9.21
N GLY A 78 -7.93 2.62 -10.26
CA GLY A 78 -9.25 2.58 -10.91
C GLY A 78 -9.55 3.77 -11.84
N LYS A 79 -8.57 4.65 -12.14
CA LYS A 79 -8.79 5.85 -12.97
C LYS A 79 -8.87 5.61 -14.48
N GLY A 80 -8.39 4.46 -14.96
CA GLY A 80 -8.10 4.30 -16.39
C GLY A 80 -6.91 5.18 -16.81
N LYS A 81 -6.93 5.69 -18.06
CA LYS A 81 -5.83 6.42 -18.70
C LYS A 81 -6.21 7.86 -19.06
N PRO A 82 -6.49 8.74 -18.08
CA PRO A 82 -6.96 10.09 -18.37
C PRO A 82 -5.91 10.90 -19.15
N GLY A 83 -6.21 11.24 -20.41
CA GLY A 83 -5.37 12.08 -21.26
C GLY A 83 -4.25 11.35 -22.02
N TYR A 84 -4.28 10.00 -22.05
CA TYR A 84 -3.36 9.14 -22.81
C TYR A 84 -3.99 7.78 -23.15
N GLU A 85 -5.25 7.79 -23.60
CA GLU A 85 -6.06 6.58 -23.75
C GLU A 85 -5.51 5.59 -24.78
N ARG A 86 -4.61 6.04 -25.68
CA ARG A 86 -4.08 5.23 -26.79
C ARG A 86 -2.70 4.63 -26.51
N GLU A 87 -1.99 5.19 -25.54
CA GLU A 87 -0.63 4.83 -25.18
C GLU A 87 -0.62 3.75 -24.09
N GLU A 88 0.36 2.85 -24.11
CA GLU A 88 0.56 1.87 -23.04
C GLU A 88 1.23 2.51 -21.81
N ASP A 89 0.79 2.12 -20.62
CA ASP A 89 1.42 2.53 -19.35
C ASP A 89 1.97 1.35 -18.52
N GLY A 90 1.94 0.14 -19.10
CA GLY A 90 2.41 -1.09 -18.49
C GLY A 90 1.41 -1.74 -17.53
N ALA A 91 0.26 -1.11 -17.26
CA ALA A 91 -0.78 -1.66 -16.41
C ALA A 91 -1.90 -2.39 -17.19
N GLU A 92 -1.76 -2.59 -18.50
CA GLU A 92 -2.77 -3.17 -19.40
C GLU A 92 -3.25 -4.54 -18.92
N PHE A 93 -2.30 -5.44 -18.64
CA PHE A 93 -2.62 -6.79 -18.22
C PHE A 93 -3.33 -6.85 -16.87
N VAL A 94 -2.90 -5.99 -15.93
CA VAL A 94 -3.28 -6.08 -14.53
C VAL A 94 -4.54 -5.29 -14.19
N ALA A 95 -4.88 -4.28 -15.00
CA ALA A 95 -5.99 -3.37 -14.73
C ALA A 95 -7.34 -4.09 -14.62
N GLY A 96 -8.06 -3.84 -13.53
CA GLY A 96 -9.34 -4.50 -13.22
C GLY A 96 -9.23 -5.97 -12.83
N LYS A 97 -8.01 -6.54 -12.79
CA LYS A 97 -7.79 -7.97 -12.54
C LYS A 97 -7.00 -8.27 -11.27
N LEU A 98 -5.96 -7.49 -10.98
CA LEU A 98 -5.05 -7.75 -9.87
C LEU A 98 -5.16 -6.68 -8.78
N THR A 99 -4.94 -7.08 -7.53
CA THR A 99 -4.86 -6.16 -6.40
C THR A 99 -3.67 -6.48 -5.48
N MET A 100 -3.22 -5.47 -4.74
CA MET A 100 -2.20 -5.64 -3.71
C MET A 100 -2.70 -5.09 -2.38
N SER A 101 -3.01 -5.99 -1.46
CA SER A 101 -3.36 -5.66 -0.09
C SER A 101 -2.13 -5.74 0.82
N TRP A 102 -2.07 -4.89 1.84
CA TRP A 102 -1.04 -5.01 2.86
C TRP A 102 -1.51 -4.54 4.23
N SER A 103 -0.93 -5.11 5.28
CA SER A 103 -1.14 -4.68 6.66
C SER A 103 0.19 -4.51 7.37
N SER A 104 0.33 -3.41 8.11
CA SER A 104 1.50 -3.11 8.93
C SER A 104 1.13 -3.06 10.41
N PHE A 105 2.03 -3.51 11.28
CA PHE A 105 1.91 -3.35 12.73
C PHE A 105 3.30 -3.25 13.35
N LEU A 106 3.39 -2.71 14.57
CA LEU A 106 4.65 -2.68 15.32
C LEU A 106 4.65 -3.70 16.44
N TYR A 107 5.75 -4.42 16.61
CA TYR A 107 5.88 -5.47 17.64
C TYR A 107 7.27 -5.50 18.28
N SER A 108 7.37 -5.91 19.54
CA SER A 108 8.66 -6.11 20.23
C SER A 108 8.86 -7.51 20.82
N GLU A 109 7.90 -8.41 20.58
CA GLU A 109 7.91 -9.81 20.99
C GLU A 109 7.19 -10.65 19.94
N ALA A 110 7.31 -11.98 20.00
CA ALA A 110 6.65 -12.85 19.03
C ALA A 110 5.13 -12.64 19.03
N ALA A 111 4.51 -12.74 17.86
CA ALA A 111 3.10 -12.45 17.64
C ALA A 111 2.43 -13.51 16.78
N TRP A 112 1.13 -13.67 16.96
CA TRP A 112 0.26 -14.40 16.05
C TRP A 112 -0.46 -13.42 15.14
N VAL A 113 -0.26 -13.59 13.83
CA VAL A 113 -1.01 -12.87 12.80
C VAL A 113 -2.12 -13.77 12.31
N THR A 114 -3.36 -13.38 12.58
CA THR A 114 -4.58 -14.06 12.13
C THR A 114 -5.05 -13.42 10.84
N VAL A 115 -5.08 -14.18 9.75
CA VAL A 115 -5.53 -13.71 8.43
C VAL A 115 -6.79 -14.46 8.05
N THR A 116 -7.87 -13.72 7.80
CA THR A 116 -9.13 -14.27 7.31
C THR A 116 -9.35 -13.85 5.86
N LEU A 117 -9.57 -14.84 5.00
CA LEU A 117 -9.99 -14.65 3.63
C LEU A 117 -11.48 -14.33 3.57
N ARG A 118 -11.85 -13.21 2.95
CA ARG A 118 -13.26 -12.76 2.85
C ARG A 118 -14.02 -13.59 1.80
N GLU A 119 -13.35 -13.95 0.70
CA GLU A 119 -13.89 -14.75 -0.40
C GLU A 119 -12.99 -15.93 -0.75
N GLY A 120 -13.55 -17.13 -0.79
CA GLY A 120 -12.83 -18.38 -0.98
C GLY A 120 -12.74 -19.22 0.30
N THR A 121 -11.97 -20.30 0.24
CA THR A 121 -11.77 -21.25 1.35
C THR A 121 -10.30 -21.64 1.48
N VAL A 122 -9.94 -22.08 2.68
CA VAL A 122 -8.69 -22.75 3.06
C VAL A 122 -9.07 -24.07 3.75
N SER A 123 -8.58 -25.19 3.25
CA SER A 123 -8.89 -26.52 3.79
C SER A 123 -7.75 -27.09 4.63
N SER A 124 -6.52 -26.64 4.37
CA SER A 124 -5.33 -27.07 5.08
C SER A 124 -4.35 -25.91 5.28
N VAL A 125 -3.39 -26.07 6.20
CA VAL A 125 -2.28 -25.11 6.33
C VAL A 125 -1.40 -25.07 5.08
N ASP A 126 -1.36 -26.14 4.28
CA ASP A 126 -0.54 -26.25 3.08
C ASP A 126 -1.14 -25.50 1.89
N ASP A 127 -2.43 -25.16 1.96
CA ASP A 127 -3.08 -24.25 1.01
C ASP A 127 -2.61 -22.80 1.18
N VAL A 128 -1.77 -22.51 2.17
CA VAL A 128 -1.22 -21.18 2.43
C VAL A 128 0.31 -21.20 2.33
N VAL A 129 0.86 -20.52 1.34
CA VAL A 129 2.31 -20.34 1.18
C VAL A 129 2.72 -18.99 1.76
N ILE A 130 3.79 -18.99 2.55
CA ILE A 130 4.45 -17.76 3.02
C ILE A 130 5.69 -17.53 2.16
N ARG A 131 5.81 -16.35 1.53
CA ARG A 131 7.02 -15.96 0.80
C ARG A 131 7.72 -14.78 1.47
N PRO A 132 9.05 -14.80 1.68
CA PRO A 132 10.00 -15.85 1.27
C PRO A 132 9.82 -17.18 2.01
N THR A 133 9.89 -18.30 1.29
CA THR A 133 9.61 -19.66 1.83
C THR A 133 10.59 -20.08 2.93
N LYS A 134 11.82 -19.55 2.90
CA LYS A 134 12.83 -19.76 3.94
C LYS A 134 12.44 -19.27 5.34
N LEU A 135 11.39 -18.46 5.46
CA LEU A 135 10.90 -18.00 6.77
C LEU A 135 10.32 -19.16 7.59
N ASN A 136 9.74 -20.17 6.93
CA ASN A 136 9.21 -21.39 7.54
C ASN A 136 8.40 -21.14 8.83
N PHE A 137 7.53 -20.12 8.80
CA PHE A 137 6.72 -19.77 9.96
C PHE A 137 5.71 -20.86 10.29
N VAL A 138 5.45 -21.04 11.58
CA VAL A 138 4.40 -21.94 12.06
C VAL A 138 3.04 -21.39 11.63
N LYS A 139 2.24 -22.25 11.00
CA LYS A 139 0.88 -21.95 10.55
C LYS A 139 -0.12 -22.84 11.28
N VAL A 140 -1.28 -22.30 11.63
CA VAL A 140 -2.40 -23.03 12.23
C VAL A 140 -3.68 -22.69 11.49
N LEU A 141 -4.42 -23.71 11.06
CA LEU A 141 -5.76 -23.55 10.51
C LEU A 141 -6.72 -23.28 11.67
N VAL A 142 -7.45 -22.17 11.63
CA VAL A 142 -8.45 -21.82 12.65
C VAL A 142 -9.84 -22.31 12.21
N ASP A 143 -10.18 -22.04 10.95
CA ASP A 143 -11.42 -22.44 10.31
C ASP A 143 -11.21 -22.49 8.79
N ASN A 144 -12.28 -22.70 8.03
CA ASN A 144 -12.22 -22.86 6.56
C ASN A 144 -11.92 -21.55 5.79
N LYS A 145 -11.64 -20.44 6.46
CA LYS A 145 -11.28 -19.14 5.88
C LYS A 145 -10.07 -18.50 6.55
N THR A 146 -9.64 -19.01 7.70
CA THR A 146 -8.73 -18.31 8.59
C THR A 146 -7.48 -19.14 8.91
N ILE A 147 -6.32 -18.51 8.71
CA ILE A 147 -5.01 -19.04 9.09
C ILE A 147 -4.38 -18.15 10.16
N ARG A 148 -3.68 -18.74 11.12
CA ARG A 148 -2.80 -18.04 12.06
C ARG A 148 -1.35 -18.34 11.74
N ILE A 149 -0.53 -17.30 11.74
CA ILE A 149 0.90 -17.37 11.41
C ILE A 149 1.68 -16.85 12.62
N LYS A 150 2.58 -17.67 13.16
CA LYS A 150 3.48 -17.25 14.24
C LYS A 150 4.66 -16.49 13.65
N VAL A 151 4.74 -15.20 13.95
CA VAL A 151 5.83 -14.33 13.53
C VAL A 151 6.76 -14.13 14.74
N PRO A 152 7.98 -14.70 14.74
CA PRO A 152 8.94 -14.46 15.81
C PRO A 152 9.38 -13.00 15.80
N PHE A 153 9.85 -12.48 16.94
CA PHE A 153 10.43 -11.14 16.97
C PHE A 153 11.78 -11.08 16.25
N SER A 154 11.96 -10.03 15.46
CA SER A 154 13.22 -9.66 14.82
C SER A 154 13.41 -8.15 14.88
N THR A 155 14.61 -7.71 15.23
CA THR A 155 14.98 -6.28 15.28
C THR A 155 15.02 -5.62 13.90
N SER A 156 14.94 -6.42 12.83
CA SER A 156 14.80 -5.97 11.44
C SER A 156 13.36 -6.10 10.93
N GLY A 157 12.46 -6.69 11.72
CA GLY A 157 11.11 -7.03 11.30
C GLY A 157 11.05 -8.10 10.21
N TYR A 158 9.83 -8.38 9.75
CA TYR A 158 9.55 -9.27 8.62
C TYR A 158 8.59 -8.61 7.65
N ARG A 159 8.88 -8.78 6.35
CA ARG A 159 8.00 -8.39 5.24
C ARG A 159 7.80 -9.64 4.39
N PHE A 160 6.56 -10.13 4.33
CA PHE A 160 6.26 -11.40 3.67
C PHE A 160 4.89 -11.38 3.00
N SER A 161 4.75 -12.20 1.96
CA SER A 161 3.49 -12.48 1.27
C SER A 161 2.79 -13.66 1.93
N VAL A 162 1.46 -13.58 2.04
CA VAL A 162 0.57 -14.66 2.46
C VAL A 162 -0.28 -15.06 1.26
N GLU A 163 -0.05 -16.26 0.73
CA GLU A 163 -0.58 -16.70 -0.55
C GLU A 163 -1.53 -17.88 -0.35
N PHE A 164 -2.83 -17.62 -0.44
CA PHE A 164 -3.85 -18.66 -0.43
C PHE A 164 -3.94 -19.31 -1.80
N ALA A 165 -3.94 -20.65 -1.85
CA ALA A 165 -4.04 -21.41 -3.09
C ALA A 165 -5.29 -21.05 -3.92
N SER A 166 -6.41 -20.79 -3.24
CA SER A 166 -7.68 -20.36 -3.87
C SER A 166 -7.62 -18.96 -4.49
N GLN A 167 -6.56 -18.18 -4.23
CA GLN A 167 -6.34 -16.86 -4.81
C GLN A 167 -5.28 -16.88 -5.91
N LEU A 168 -4.64 -18.02 -6.19
CA LEU A 168 -3.60 -18.10 -7.21
C LEU A 168 -4.19 -18.03 -8.62
N TYR A 169 -3.50 -17.30 -9.50
CA TYR A 169 -3.71 -17.36 -10.94
C TYR A 169 -2.35 -17.50 -11.64
N THR A 170 -2.36 -18.00 -12.87
CA THR A 170 -1.16 -18.07 -13.70
C THR A 170 -1.25 -17.05 -14.82
N ALA A 171 -0.24 -16.20 -14.93
CA ALA A 171 -0.02 -15.36 -16.10
C ALA A 171 0.71 -16.17 -17.17
N TYR A 172 0.23 -16.07 -18.40
CA TYR A 172 0.81 -16.69 -19.59
C TYR A 172 1.20 -15.62 -20.59
N ASN A 173 2.21 -15.88 -21.42
CA ASN A 173 2.46 -15.16 -22.66
C ASN A 173 1.70 -15.87 -23.78
N ASP A 174 0.92 -15.13 -24.56
CA ASP A 174 0.10 -15.68 -25.64
C ASP A 174 0.90 -16.17 -26.86
N MET A 175 2.19 -15.82 -26.94
CA MET A 175 3.07 -16.10 -28.08
C MET A 175 2.48 -15.60 -29.40
N GLY A 176 1.82 -14.43 -29.38
CA GLY A 176 1.23 -13.80 -30.56
C GLY A 176 2.19 -13.69 -31.75
N SER A 177 1.63 -13.56 -32.95
CA SER A 177 2.37 -13.60 -34.23
C SER A 177 3.42 -12.49 -34.39
N ASN A 178 3.35 -11.42 -33.60
CA ASN A 178 4.36 -10.37 -33.52
C ASN A 178 5.02 -10.37 -32.12
N PRO A 179 6.35 -10.61 -32.01
CA PRO A 179 7.06 -10.57 -30.73
C PRO A 179 6.91 -9.19 -30.06
N PRO A 180 6.90 -9.10 -28.71
CA PRO A 180 7.24 -10.16 -27.75
C PRO A 180 6.06 -11.01 -27.23
N GLY A 181 4.87 -10.94 -27.83
CA GLY A 181 3.62 -11.50 -27.27
C GLY A 181 3.08 -10.67 -26.10
N VAL A 182 1.86 -10.95 -25.66
CA VAL A 182 1.19 -10.23 -24.56
C VAL A 182 0.79 -11.17 -23.42
N LEU A 183 0.68 -10.60 -22.21
CA LEU A 183 0.23 -11.36 -21.06
C LEU A 183 -1.29 -11.63 -21.13
N THR A 184 -1.68 -12.86 -20.78
CA THR A 184 -3.06 -13.33 -20.67
C THR A 184 -3.22 -14.25 -19.46
N ASP A 185 -4.44 -14.37 -18.92
CA ASP A 185 -4.80 -15.33 -17.88
C ASP A 185 -5.49 -16.59 -18.43
N VAL A 186 -5.50 -16.74 -19.76
CA VAL A 186 -5.98 -17.93 -20.45
C VAL A 186 -4.82 -18.90 -20.66
N GLY A 187 -4.90 -20.09 -20.07
CA GLY A 187 -3.96 -21.18 -20.35
C GLY A 187 -4.34 -22.01 -21.59
N GLY A 188 -3.43 -22.88 -22.02
CA GLY A 188 -3.65 -23.82 -23.14
C GLY A 188 -3.19 -23.28 -24.50
N GLY A 189 -3.35 -24.10 -25.55
CA GLY A 189 -2.88 -23.77 -26.91
C GLY A 189 -1.36 -23.55 -26.96
N ASN A 190 -0.92 -22.47 -27.60
CA ASN A 190 0.50 -22.10 -27.69
C ASN A 190 0.97 -21.20 -26.53
N HIS A 191 0.10 -20.86 -25.58
CA HIS A 191 0.44 -19.94 -24.50
C HIS A 191 1.48 -20.55 -23.54
N ARG A 192 2.45 -19.74 -23.10
CA ARG A 192 3.55 -20.17 -22.22
C ARG A 192 3.36 -19.60 -20.82
N ALA A 193 3.32 -20.46 -19.82
CA ALA A 193 3.24 -20.04 -18.42
C ALA A 193 4.47 -19.19 -18.06
N ILE A 194 4.22 -18.02 -17.47
CA ILE A 194 5.26 -17.08 -17.03
C ILE A 194 5.40 -17.12 -15.52
N HIS A 195 4.29 -16.94 -14.79
CA HIS A 195 4.32 -16.92 -13.33
C HIS A 195 2.97 -17.28 -12.72
N THR A 196 3.00 -17.87 -11.53
CA THR A 196 1.81 -18.13 -10.70
C THR A 196 1.95 -17.37 -9.40
N GLU A 197 0.99 -16.50 -9.11
CA GLU A 197 0.97 -15.63 -7.93
C GLU A 197 -0.48 -15.37 -7.48
N PRO A 198 -0.70 -14.78 -6.29
CA PRO A 198 -2.04 -14.38 -5.89
C PRO A 198 -2.60 -13.28 -6.79
N ARG A 199 -3.82 -13.47 -7.29
CA ARG A 199 -4.58 -12.44 -8.00
C ARG A 199 -4.85 -11.24 -7.10
N ASN A 200 -5.17 -11.52 -5.84
CA ASN A 200 -5.26 -10.54 -4.78
C ASN A 200 -4.15 -10.82 -3.78
N SER A 201 -3.03 -10.11 -3.87
CA SER A 201 -1.90 -10.35 -2.95
C SER A 201 -2.18 -9.78 -1.56
N LEU A 202 -1.60 -10.42 -0.54
CA LEU A 202 -1.58 -9.91 0.84
C LEU A 202 -0.14 -9.88 1.34
N LEU A 203 0.35 -8.68 1.65
CA LEU A 203 1.63 -8.48 2.32
C LEU A 203 1.42 -8.18 3.81
N ILE A 204 2.28 -8.75 4.65
CA ILE A 204 2.36 -8.43 6.08
C ILE A 204 3.70 -7.77 6.36
N PHE A 205 3.66 -6.58 6.93
CA PHE A 205 4.83 -5.82 7.40
C PHE A 205 4.83 -5.79 8.93
N ALA A 206 5.49 -6.79 9.52
CA ALA A 206 5.69 -6.92 10.96
C ALA A 206 6.95 -6.15 11.35
N GLU A 207 6.80 -4.88 11.73
CA GLU A 207 7.90 -3.94 11.90
C GLU A 207 8.30 -3.80 13.37
N PRO A 208 9.59 -3.71 13.72
CA PRO A 208 10.01 -3.68 15.11
C PRO A 208 9.53 -2.39 15.80
N LYS A 209 8.99 -2.51 17.02
CA LYS A 209 8.75 -1.34 17.86
C LYS A 209 10.12 -0.76 18.25
N LEU A 210 10.34 0.50 17.88
CA LEU A 210 11.64 1.15 18.03
C LEU A 210 11.88 1.58 19.48
N THR A 211 13.11 1.39 19.96
CA THR A 211 13.56 1.80 21.30
C THR A 211 14.93 2.49 21.23
N GLY A 212 15.31 3.15 22.33
CA GLY A 212 16.63 3.75 22.50
C GLY A 212 17.05 4.69 21.36
N GLU A 213 18.31 4.57 20.93
CA GLU A 213 18.89 5.43 19.89
C GLU A 213 18.14 5.34 18.55
N LYS A 214 17.65 4.15 18.17
CA LYS A 214 16.88 4.00 16.93
C LYS A 214 15.59 4.81 16.96
N LEU A 215 14.89 4.82 18.09
CA LEU A 215 13.69 5.63 18.28
C LEU A 215 14.04 7.12 18.16
N THR A 216 15.02 7.61 18.91
CA THR A 216 15.47 9.01 18.88
C THR A 216 15.91 9.45 17.48
N ARG A 217 16.57 8.57 16.72
CA ARG A 217 17.05 8.89 15.37
C ARG A 217 15.93 8.99 14.33
N THR A 218 14.82 8.26 14.52
CA THR A 218 13.78 8.03 13.51
C THR A 218 12.39 8.54 13.88
N THR A 219 12.19 8.98 15.12
CA THR A 219 10.95 9.60 15.57
C THR A 219 11.29 10.97 16.17
N PRO A 220 10.84 12.07 15.53
CA PRO A 220 11.08 13.39 16.07
C PRO A 220 10.29 13.61 17.36
N ASN A 221 10.86 14.41 18.23
CA ASN A 221 10.28 14.90 19.48
C ASN A 221 10.58 16.40 19.62
N GLU A 222 10.13 17.02 20.71
CA GLU A 222 10.34 18.46 20.95
C GLU A 222 11.82 18.87 21.00
N THR A 223 12.74 17.96 21.34
CA THR A 223 14.19 18.23 21.33
C THR A 223 14.81 18.10 19.93
N SER A 224 14.08 17.61 18.94
CA SER A 224 14.57 17.39 17.56
C SER A 224 14.58 18.67 16.72
N GLY A 225 13.81 19.69 17.11
CA GLY A 225 13.63 20.95 16.40
C GLY A 225 12.17 21.41 16.42
N SER A 226 11.88 22.55 15.80
CA SER A 226 10.51 23.05 15.66
C SER A 226 9.67 22.14 14.76
N ILE A 227 8.46 21.80 15.21
CA ILE A 227 7.57 20.83 14.54
C ILE A 227 6.29 21.53 14.08
N TYR A 228 5.95 21.32 12.81
CA TYR A 228 4.64 21.61 12.26
C TYR A 228 3.81 20.32 12.18
N TYR A 229 2.58 20.38 12.68
CA TYR A 229 1.63 19.28 12.65
C TYR A 229 0.50 19.65 11.67
N PRO A 230 0.49 19.10 10.43
CA PRO A 230 -0.65 19.26 9.55
C PRO A 230 -1.90 18.63 10.18
N GLU A 231 -3.06 19.25 10.00
CA GLU A 231 -4.35 18.66 10.34
C GLU A 231 -4.78 17.65 9.26
N PRO A 232 -5.44 16.53 9.62
CA PRO A 232 -6.03 15.63 8.65
C PRO A 232 -6.98 16.36 7.68
N GLY A 233 -6.94 16.00 6.40
CA GLY A 233 -7.68 16.67 5.33
C GLY A 233 -6.79 17.19 4.20
N GLU A 234 -7.21 18.28 3.57
CA GLU A 234 -6.46 18.88 2.45
C GLU A 234 -5.18 19.56 2.95
N VAL A 235 -4.05 19.27 2.29
CA VAL A 235 -2.73 19.81 2.62
C VAL A 235 -2.10 20.45 1.39
N ARG A 236 -2.15 21.79 1.31
CA ARG A 236 -1.59 22.59 0.21
C ARG A 236 -0.63 23.70 0.63
N ASN A 237 -0.25 23.73 1.91
CA ASN A 237 0.47 24.86 2.51
C ASN A 237 1.91 24.51 2.97
N LEU A 238 2.41 23.31 2.71
CA LEU A 238 3.71 22.85 3.24
C LEU A 238 4.91 23.62 2.69
N ASN A 239 4.75 24.30 1.56
CA ASN A 239 5.74 25.21 0.99
C ASN A 239 6.00 26.47 1.84
N ASN A 240 5.09 26.82 2.75
CA ASN A 240 5.16 28.02 3.57
C ASN A 240 5.44 27.73 5.06
N VAL A 241 5.73 26.48 5.42
CA VAL A 241 5.96 26.05 6.80
C VAL A 241 7.35 26.46 7.25
N ASN A 242 7.49 27.26 8.32
CA ASN A 242 8.80 27.73 8.80
C ASN A 242 9.52 26.72 9.71
N GLN A 243 8.83 25.68 10.15
CA GLN A 243 9.34 24.66 11.05
C GLN A 243 10.35 23.74 10.36
N SER A 244 11.26 23.18 11.16
CA SER A 244 12.28 22.25 10.65
C SER A 244 11.78 20.83 10.41
N ILE A 245 10.63 20.49 10.99
CA ILE A 245 10.05 19.14 10.98
C ILE A 245 8.58 19.24 10.60
N ILE A 246 8.13 18.37 9.69
CA ILE A 246 6.70 18.15 9.42
C ILE A 246 6.33 16.78 10.00
N TYR A 247 5.36 16.76 10.91
CA TYR A 247 4.89 15.56 11.60
C TYR A 247 3.44 15.27 11.22
N PHE A 248 3.22 14.25 10.40
CA PHE A 248 1.89 13.72 10.12
C PHE A 248 1.49 12.74 11.23
N ARG A 249 0.50 13.11 12.03
CA ARG A 249 -0.12 12.26 13.06
C ARG A 249 -0.99 11.18 12.40
N PRO A 250 -1.50 10.18 13.14
CA PRO A 250 -2.48 9.25 12.59
C PRO A 250 -3.69 10.01 12.02
N GLY A 251 -4.09 9.65 10.80
CA GLY A 251 -5.10 10.39 10.04
C GLY A 251 -4.88 10.29 8.54
N THR A 252 -5.81 10.85 7.76
CA THR A 252 -5.73 10.90 6.29
C THR A 252 -5.51 12.31 5.82
N TYR A 253 -4.54 12.48 4.93
CA TYR A 253 -4.12 13.76 4.37
C TYR A 253 -4.09 13.65 2.86
N TYR A 254 -4.45 14.71 2.13
CA TYR A 254 -4.43 14.69 0.69
C TYR A 254 -3.97 16.02 0.07
N MET A 255 -3.11 15.91 -0.93
CA MET A 255 -2.55 17.02 -1.69
C MET A 255 -3.36 17.32 -2.96
N GLY A 256 -4.14 16.35 -3.43
CA GLY A 256 -4.82 16.42 -4.71
C GLY A 256 -3.91 16.02 -5.87
N TRP A 257 -4.51 15.88 -7.06
CA TRP A 257 -3.83 15.42 -8.27
C TRP A 257 -2.89 16.47 -8.89
N ASN A 258 -3.03 17.75 -8.50
CA ASN A 258 -2.34 18.90 -9.10
C ASN A 258 -1.40 19.64 -8.14
N TYR A 259 -0.94 18.98 -7.09
CA TYR A 259 0.00 19.56 -6.13
C TYR A 259 0.89 18.48 -5.55
N HIS A 260 2.15 18.82 -5.32
CA HIS A 260 3.05 18.08 -4.46
C HIS A 260 3.71 19.08 -3.52
N ALA A 261 4.13 18.63 -2.33
CA ALA A 261 4.76 19.51 -1.36
C ALA A 261 6.18 19.85 -1.80
N LEU A 262 6.36 21.07 -2.29
CA LEU A 262 7.68 21.67 -2.47
C LEU A 262 8.10 22.30 -1.15
N LEU A 263 8.91 21.58 -0.38
CA LEU A 263 9.30 22.03 0.96
C LEU A 263 10.24 23.23 0.90
N ASN A 264 10.16 24.13 1.87
CA ASN A 264 11.15 25.19 1.99
C ASN A 264 12.49 24.66 2.54
N GLU A 265 13.51 25.51 2.54
CA GLU A 265 14.86 25.13 2.95
C GLU A 265 15.04 24.83 4.44
N ASN A 266 14.08 25.21 5.29
CA ASN A 266 14.11 24.96 6.73
C ASN A 266 13.74 23.52 7.06
N VAL A 267 12.86 22.91 6.27
CA VAL A 267 12.39 21.54 6.52
C VAL A 267 13.50 20.56 6.22
N ARG A 268 13.93 19.82 7.24
CA ARG A 268 14.93 18.74 7.15
C ARG A 268 14.39 17.35 7.46
N TRP A 269 13.17 17.28 8.01
CA TRP A 269 12.58 16.02 8.45
C TRP A 269 11.07 15.98 8.17
N VAL A 270 10.62 14.97 7.44
CA VAL A 270 9.21 14.59 7.36
C VAL A 270 8.99 13.26 8.07
N TYR A 271 8.03 13.22 8.99
CA TYR A 271 7.67 12.03 9.76
C TYR A 271 6.23 11.61 9.49
N PHE A 272 6.04 10.34 9.18
CA PHE A 272 4.72 9.73 8.98
C PHE A 272 4.44 8.76 10.13
N ALA A 273 3.61 9.17 11.09
CA ALA A 273 3.26 8.31 12.24
C ALA A 273 2.59 7.00 11.79
N PRO A 274 2.69 5.90 12.57
CA PRO A 274 1.90 4.71 12.32
C PRO A 274 0.40 5.06 12.31
N GLY A 275 -0.28 4.80 11.19
CA GLY A 275 -1.67 5.23 10.96
C GLY A 275 -1.83 6.55 10.24
N ALA A 276 -0.75 7.24 9.86
CA ALA A 276 -0.82 8.35 8.90
C ALA A 276 -0.95 7.80 7.47
N TYR A 277 -1.86 8.36 6.67
CA TYR A 277 -2.03 8.06 5.25
C TYR A 277 -2.03 9.36 4.46
N VAL A 278 -0.93 9.65 3.78
CA VAL A 278 -0.73 10.91 3.05
C VAL A 278 -0.79 10.64 1.55
N LYS A 279 -1.83 11.14 0.88
CA LYS A 279 -1.95 11.13 -0.57
C LYS A 279 -1.20 12.33 -1.13
N GLY A 280 -0.07 12.09 -1.76
CA GLY A 280 0.76 13.15 -2.33
C GLY A 280 2.21 12.73 -2.54
N ALA A 281 3.07 13.73 -2.74
CA ALA A 281 4.50 13.58 -2.90
C ALA A 281 5.25 14.73 -2.21
N ILE A 282 6.48 14.47 -1.81
CA ILE A 282 7.34 15.41 -1.10
C ILE A 282 8.60 15.68 -1.93
N ARG A 283 8.98 16.94 -2.08
CA ARG A 283 10.25 17.36 -2.68
C ARG A 283 11.00 18.28 -1.72
N PHE A 284 12.26 17.95 -1.46
CA PHE A 284 13.23 18.83 -0.80
C PHE A 284 14.08 19.50 -1.90
N PRO A 285 13.78 20.76 -2.29
CA PRO A 285 14.49 21.42 -3.38
C PRO A 285 15.85 21.99 -2.96
N ALA A 286 16.01 22.31 -1.68
CA ALA A 286 17.24 22.91 -1.16
C ALA A 286 18.33 21.86 -0.92
N THR A 287 19.59 22.26 -1.02
CA THR A 287 20.77 21.43 -0.72
C THR A 287 21.52 21.88 0.54
N LYS A 288 20.88 22.73 1.37
CA LYS A 288 21.51 23.37 2.54
C LYS A 288 21.66 22.45 3.75
N GLN A 289 20.78 21.47 3.93
CA GLN A 289 20.84 20.59 5.10
C GLN A 289 21.93 19.53 4.91
N THR A 290 22.74 19.31 5.93
CA THR A 290 23.73 18.22 5.95
C THR A 290 23.09 16.84 6.08
N GLN A 291 21.86 16.79 6.61
CA GLN A 291 21.08 15.58 6.72
C GLN A 291 19.59 15.86 6.50
N TYR A 292 18.99 15.11 5.59
CA TYR A 292 17.55 15.01 5.41
C TYR A 292 17.03 13.69 5.97
N LYS A 293 15.80 13.70 6.47
CA LYS A 293 15.13 12.51 7.02
C LYS A 293 13.70 12.38 6.49
N ILE A 294 13.36 11.19 6.02
CA ILE A 294 11.98 10.75 5.83
C ILE A 294 11.83 9.44 6.62
N THR A 295 11.04 9.45 7.68
CA THR A 295 10.93 8.30 8.60
C THR A 295 9.50 8.10 9.09
N GLY A 296 9.28 7.01 9.82
CA GLY A 296 7.98 6.63 10.36
C GLY A 296 7.34 5.47 9.58
N TYR A 297 6.25 4.93 10.14
CA TYR A 297 5.55 3.74 9.64
C TYR A 297 4.18 4.06 9.02
N GLY A 298 3.94 5.33 8.67
CA GLY A 298 2.80 5.74 7.86
C GLY A 298 2.99 5.46 6.37
N VAL A 299 2.00 5.87 5.57
CA VAL A 299 1.96 5.65 4.11
C VAL A 299 2.02 6.98 3.38
N LEU A 300 2.86 7.05 2.33
CA LEU A 300 2.84 8.10 1.30
C LEU A 300 2.35 7.47 -0.02
N SER A 301 1.18 7.90 -0.49
CA SER A 301 0.49 7.31 -1.65
C SER A 301 0.43 8.29 -2.82
N GLY A 302 0.83 7.83 -4.01
CA GLY A 302 0.70 8.58 -5.26
C GLY A 302 -0.65 8.40 -5.97
N GLU A 303 -1.65 7.76 -5.33
CA GLU A 303 -2.91 7.35 -5.98
C GLU A 303 -3.68 8.49 -6.67
N GLN A 304 -3.45 9.74 -6.28
CA GLN A 304 -4.10 10.91 -6.89
C GLN A 304 -3.42 11.35 -8.19
N TYR A 305 -2.14 11.03 -8.41
CA TYR A 305 -1.40 11.43 -9.61
C TYR A 305 -1.67 10.49 -10.79
N ILE A 306 -1.75 11.06 -11.99
CA ILE A 306 -1.82 10.30 -13.24
C ILE A 306 -0.46 9.66 -13.57
N TYR A 307 -0.45 8.70 -14.51
CA TYR A 307 0.81 8.19 -15.06
C TYR A 307 1.65 9.34 -15.64
N GLU A 308 2.95 9.33 -15.34
CA GLU A 308 3.89 10.39 -15.73
C GLU A 308 3.40 11.82 -15.45
N ALA A 309 2.75 12.07 -14.31
CA ALA A 309 2.26 13.40 -13.94
C ALA A 309 3.38 14.47 -14.04
N ASP A 310 3.24 15.41 -14.98
CA ASP A 310 4.18 16.50 -15.19
C ASP A 310 3.82 17.72 -14.33
N THR A 311 4.75 18.13 -13.46
CA THR A 311 4.59 19.33 -12.62
C THR A 311 4.38 20.63 -13.41
N LYS A 312 4.77 20.68 -14.69
CA LYS A 312 4.48 21.81 -15.61
C LYS A 312 3.08 21.73 -16.21
N LYS A 313 2.52 20.52 -16.30
CA LYS A 313 1.25 20.20 -16.99
C LYS A 313 0.55 19.04 -16.27
N TRP A 314 -0.04 19.32 -15.10
CA TRP A 314 -0.62 18.30 -14.22
C TRP A 314 -1.71 17.39 -14.85
N LEU A 315 -2.32 17.80 -15.96
CA LEU A 315 -3.36 17.07 -16.69
C LEU A 315 -2.88 16.36 -17.96
N GLN A 316 -1.60 16.46 -18.32
CA GLN A 316 -1.08 15.86 -19.54
C GLN A 316 0.18 15.05 -19.20
N PRO A 317 0.21 13.74 -19.46
CA PRO A 317 1.49 13.05 -19.48
C PRO A 317 2.40 13.69 -20.53
N PRO A 318 3.72 13.64 -20.33
CA PRO A 318 4.67 14.13 -21.30
C PRO A 318 4.38 13.46 -22.65
N GLN A 319 4.34 14.27 -23.72
CA GLN A 319 4.31 13.72 -25.07
C GLN A 319 5.53 12.79 -25.22
N PRO A 320 5.37 11.58 -25.80
CA PRO A 320 6.50 10.69 -26.00
C PRO A 320 7.58 11.47 -26.74
N LYS A 321 8.74 11.60 -26.11
CA LYS A 321 9.91 12.16 -26.79
C LYS A 321 10.15 11.25 -27.98
N GLN A 322 9.83 11.72 -29.19
CA GLN A 322 10.38 11.12 -30.39
C GLN A 322 11.90 11.21 -30.21
N PHE A 323 12.53 10.10 -29.80
CA PHE A 323 13.95 9.91 -30.01
C PHE A 323 14.12 9.90 -31.53
N ARG A 324 14.33 11.08 -32.12
CA ARG A 324 14.96 11.17 -33.43
C ARG A 324 16.35 10.60 -33.22
N LEU A 325 16.50 9.30 -33.47
CA LEU A 325 17.76 8.75 -33.93
C LEU A 325 18.06 9.46 -35.25
N SER A 326 18.72 10.61 -35.18
CA SER A 326 19.38 11.18 -36.35
C SER A 326 20.55 10.25 -36.67
N HIS A 327 20.27 9.18 -37.41
CA HIS A 327 21.28 8.52 -38.23
C HIS A 327 21.71 9.54 -39.30
N GLN A 328 22.61 10.45 -38.92
CA GLN A 328 23.49 11.08 -39.89
C GLN A 328 24.56 10.04 -40.20
N LEU A 329 24.29 9.22 -41.22
CA LEU A 329 25.35 8.58 -42.00
C LEU A 329 26.15 9.73 -42.62
N ARG A 330 27.30 10.06 -42.03
CA ARG A 330 28.37 10.72 -42.76
C ARG A 330 29.04 9.66 -43.63
N GLU A 331 28.65 9.63 -44.89
CA GLU A 331 29.54 9.19 -45.96
C GLU A 331 30.64 10.25 -46.09
N ASP A 332 31.73 10.07 -45.35
CA ASP A 332 32.99 10.75 -45.66
C ASP A 332 33.86 9.74 -46.42
N ALA A 333 33.77 9.83 -47.75
CA ALA A 333 34.79 9.35 -48.67
C ALA A 333 36.01 10.31 -48.64
N ALA A 334 37.19 9.75 -48.98
CA ALA A 334 38.54 10.34 -48.98
C ALA A 334 39.22 10.32 -47.59
N ILE A 335 40.28 9.55 -47.33
CA ILE A 335 41.51 9.30 -48.12
C ILE A 335 41.89 7.82 -48.13
#